data_AF-A0A3P6D5S0-F1
#
_entry.id   AF-A0A3P6D5S0-F1
#
_cell.length_a   1.000
_cell.length_b   1.000
_cell.length_c   1.000
_cell.angle_alpha   90.00
_cell.angle_beta   90.00
_cell.angle_gamma   90.00
#
_symmetry.space_group_name_H-M   'P 1'
#
loop_
_entity.id
_entity.type
_entity.pdbx_description
1 polymer ?
#
loop_
_entity_poly.entity_id
_entity_poly.type
_entity_poly.pdbx_seq_one_letter_code
_entity_poly.pdbx_strand_id
1 'polypeptide(L)'
;MAITDNNNPFSMSTMSNALQHIPFSKGVSGSIPPPGFAPRSSSTVADTRSNSLFNVMTSGKGLAQFKDIISKSDRKELQLMASLLTSDSDYFMEVVRNINGSRRVQKLLGISDAVDALFYPAILRRFYHVVTDKYASYVVIRAMLVFDQKKQYVMYEHLLHHALDIARNQYGCIALNEVITDADDPFYRNLLLDVVARNALYLSNDPSGNFVVQHVLALYDLRCTHNVGVSLHGHCVDLSFKKYGSYIVEKLLDTEESMAVVVVELLECERGRLTRLARNEFGSFVVVKALKITQGMNRVDLFRGLVQKLMPVRHLLVRSHGSNIVNFLESTI
;
A
#
# COMPACT_ATOMS: atom_id res chain seq x y z
N MET A 1 0.11 -10.65 -28.84
CA MET A 1 1.10 -11.39 -28.02
C MET A 1 1.32 -10.53 -26.78
N ALA A 2 0.63 -10.86 -25.70
CA ALA A 2 0.60 -10.03 -24.49
C ALA A 2 1.88 -10.27 -23.69
N ILE A 3 2.60 -9.19 -23.41
CA ILE A 3 3.77 -9.17 -22.52
C ILE A 3 3.22 -9.32 -21.11
N THR A 4 3.52 -10.43 -20.45
CA THR A 4 3.21 -10.62 -19.04
C THR A 4 4.20 -9.81 -18.20
N ASP A 5 3.72 -8.75 -17.54
CA ASP A 5 4.45 -7.90 -16.59
C ASP A 5 4.79 -8.65 -15.29
N ASN A 6 5.68 -9.63 -15.37
CA ASN A 6 6.18 -10.39 -14.21
C ASN A 6 7.29 -9.66 -13.44
N ASN A 7 7.52 -8.36 -13.74
CA ASN A 7 8.58 -7.54 -13.16
C ASN A 7 8.08 -6.31 -12.41
N ASN A 8 6.79 -6.21 -12.07
CA ASN A 8 6.33 -5.11 -11.22
C ASN A 8 6.85 -5.32 -9.76
N PRO A 9 7.79 -4.51 -9.26
CA PRO A 9 8.29 -4.63 -7.89
C PRO A 9 7.19 -4.36 -6.84
N PHE A 10 6.05 -3.81 -7.27
CA PHE A 10 4.85 -3.55 -6.45
C PHE A 10 3.76 -4.62 -6.61
N SER A 11 4.04 -5.74 -7.29
CA SER A 11 3.07 -6.85 -7.32
C SER A 11 2.88 -7.43 -5.91
N MET A 12 1.66 -7.92 -5.65
CA MET A 12 1.21 -8.46 -4.35
C MET A 12 2.15 -9.52 -3.76
N SER A 13 2.75 -10.39 -4.59
CA SER A 13 3.72 -11.39 -4.15
C SER A 13 5.04 -10.75 -3.69
N THR A 14 5.53 -9.74 -4.41
CA THR A 14 6.76 -9.01 -4.09
C THR A 14 6.62 -8.18 -2.82
N MET A 15 5.52 -7.43 -2.67
CA MET A 15 5.27 -6.60 -1.48
C MET A 15 4.99 -7.44 -0.22
N SER A 16 4.19 -8.50 -0.33
CA SER A 16 3.95 -9.44 0.78
C SER A 16 5.23 -10.13 1.25
N ASN A 17 6.17 -10.43 0.34
CA ASN A 17 7.47 -10.99 0.70
C ASN A 17 8.40 -9.95 1.34
N ALA A 18 8.42 -8.71 0.84
CA ALA A 18 9.23 -7.63 1.41
C ALA A 18 8.83 -7.27 2.84
N LEU A 19 7.53 -7.27 3.15
CA LEU A 19 7.01 -6.94 4.49
C LEU A 19 7.22 -8.05 5.53
N GLN A 20 7.46 -9.31 5.12
CA GLN A 20 7.77 -10.41 6.05
C GLN A 20 9.13 -10.25 6.74
N HIS A 21 10.01 -9.39 6.23
CA HIS A 21 11.38 -9.22 6.73
C HIS A 21 11.57 -8.02 7.68
N ILE A 22 10.50 -7.33 8.09
CA ILE A 22 10.58 -6.22 9.05
C ILE A 22 10.59 -6.78 10.49
N PRO A 23 11.63 -6.52 11.31
CA PRO A 23 11.69 -7.05 12.68
C PRO A 23 10.63 -6.41 13.60
N PHE A 24 9.82 -7.25 14.25
CA PHE A 24 8.73 -6.85 15.13
C PHE A 24 9.19 -6.53 16.57
N SER A 25 8.74 -5.40 17.12
CA SER A 25 8.74 -5.13 18.55
C SER A 25 7.61 -5.93 19.21
N LYS A 26 7.94 -6.89 20.10
CA LYS A 26 6.97 -7.69 20.86
C LYS A 26 6.24 -6.82 21.88
N GLY A 27 4.97 -6.49 21.62
CA GLY A 27 4.04 -6.00 22.62
C GLY A 27 3.55 -7.16 23.51
N VAL A 28 3.62 -6.96 24.82
CA VAL A 28 3.31 -7.93 25.88
C VAL A 28 1.81 -8.31 25.88
N SER A 29 1.54 -9.62 25.86
CA SER A 29 0.23 -10.23 26.08
C SER A 29 0.02 -10.50 27.56
N GLY A 30 -1.15 -10.17 28.09
CA GLY A 30 -1.57 -10.57 29.43
C GLY A 30 -2.85 -9.88 29.89
N SER A 31 -4.02 -10.45 29.57
CA SER A 31 -5.21 -10.24 30.38
C SER A 31 -5.95 -11.56 30.57
N ILE A 32 -6.07 -11.95 31.85
CA ILE A 32 -6.81 -13.11 32.33
C ILE A 32 -8.29 -12.68 32.45
N PRO A 33 -9.27 -13.44 31.93
CA PRO A 33 -10.68 -13.11 32.13
C PRO A 33 -11.12 -13.47 33.57
N PRO A 34 -12.00 -12.66 34.20
CA PRO A 34 -12.49 -12.94 35.54
C PRO A 34 -13.46 -14.15 35.58
N PRO A 35 -13.55 -14.89 36.69
CA PRO A 35 -14.40 -16.06 36.80
C PRO A 35 -15.86 -15.66 37.05
N GLY A 36 -16.79 -16.10 36.19
CA GLY A 36 -18.22 -15.90 36.44
C GLY A 36 -19.19 -15.99 35.25
N PHE A 37 -18.74 -16.20 34.01
CA PHE A 37 -19.66 -16.38 32.88
C PHE A 37 -19.87 -17.87 32.56
N ALA A 38 -20.97 -18.42 33.09
CA ALA A 38 -21.51 -19.68 32.59
C ALA A 38 -22.06 -19.46 31.16
N PRO A 39 -21.74 -20.34 30.19
CA PRO A 39 -22.29 -20.21 28.85
C PRO A 39 -23.78 -20.56 28.87
N ARG A 40 -24.63 -19.62 28.43
CA ARG A 40 -26.05 -19.88 28.20
C ARG A 40 -26.19 -20.92 27.09
N SER A 41 -26.75 -22.06 27.44
CA SER A 41 -27.22 -23.08 26.51
C SER A 41 -28.51 -22.63 25.81
N SER A 42 -28.47 -22.34 24.50
CA SER A 42 -29.66 -22.38 23.64
C SER A 42 -29.35 -22.32 22.14
N SER A 43 -29.57 -23.44 21.43
CA SER A 43 -30.05 -23.60 20.03
C SER A 43 -29.23 -24.55 19.13
N THR A 44 -29.32 -25.86 19.41
CA THR A 44 -28.53 -26.93 18.77
C THR A 44 -28.63 -27.02 17.23
N VAL A 45 -29.72 -26.58 16.60
CA VAL A 45 -29.90 -26.70 15.12
C VAL A 45 -29.28 -25.52 14.37
N ALA A 46 -29.40 -24.30 14.88
CA ALA A 46 -28.76 -23.12 14.30
C ALA A 46 -27.23 -23.21 14.45
N ASP A 47 -26.76 -23.66 15.61
CA ASP A 47 -25.35 -23.90 15.88
C ASP A 47 -24.76 -24.99 14.98
N THR A 48 -25.49 -26.09 14.73
CA THR A 48 -25.01 -27.16 13.84
C THR A 48 -24.93 -26.73 12.37
N ARG A 49 -25.91 -25.96 11.89
CA ARG A 49 -25.91 -25.42 10.51
C ARG A 49 -24.82 -24.37 10.34
N SER A 50 -24.64 -23.49 11.33
CA SER A 50 -23.56 -22.50 11.36
C SER A 50 -22.19 -23.18 11.35
N ASN A 51 -21.99 -24.20 12.19
CA ASN A 51 -20.74 -24.99 12.23
C ASN A 51 -20.46 -25.75 10.93
N SER A 52 -21.49 -26.29 10.27
CA SER A 52 -21.35 -26.94 8.97
C SER A 52 -20.92 -25.93 7.90
N LEU A 53 -21.60 -24.78 7.82
CA LEU A 53 -21.28 -23.71 6.89
C LEU A 53 -19.89 -23.13 7.15
N PHE A 54 -19.51 -22.95 8.41
CA PHE A 54 -18.18 -22.50 8.79
C PHE A 54 -17.11 -23.41 8.23
N ASN A 55 -17.25 -24.73 8.42
CA ASN A 55 -16.32 -25.71 7.88
C ASN A 55 -16.25 -25.67 6.34
N VAL A 56 -17.40 -25.52 5.67
CA VAL A 56 -17.44 -25.32 4.22
C VAL A 56 -16.67 -24.07 3.79
N MET A 57 -16.72 -23.01 4.59
CA MET A 57 -16.09 -21.72 4.29
C MET A 57 -14.61 -21.64 4.67
N THR A 58 -14.16 -22.29 5.73
CA THR A 58 -12.78 -22.10 6.25
C THR A 58 -11.86 -23.29 6.00
N SER A 59 -12.39 -24.51 5.84
CA SER A 59 -11.59 -25.71 5.60
C SER A 59 -11.10 -25.80 4.16
N GLY A 60 -9.85 -26.25 3.95
CA GLY A 60 -9.34 -26.58 2.62
C GLY A 60 -10.13 -27.69 1.93
N LYS A 61 -10.67 -28.64 2.71
CA LYS A 61 -11.50 -29.75 2.19
C LYS A 61 -12.90 -29.29 1.75
N GLY A 62 -13.37 -28.13 2.23
CA GLY A 62 -14.69 -27.57 1.90
C GLY A 62 -14.83 -27.04 0.47
N LEU A 63 -13.78 -27.09 -0.37
CA LEU A 63 -13.80 -26.42 -1.68
C LEU A 63 -14.77 -27.08 -2.65
N ALA A 64 -14.79 -28.41 -2.69
CA ALA A 64 -15.71 -29.15 -3.55
C ALA A 64 -17.16 -28.86 -3.16
N GLN A 65 -17.46 -28.91 -1.87
CA GLN A 65 -18.80 -28.60 -1.34
C GLN A 65 -19.21 -27.15 -1.60
N PHE A 66 -18.31 -26.18 -1.40
CA PHE A 66 -18.59 -24.78 -1.73
C PHE A 66 -18.89 -24.59 -3.22
N LYS A 67 -18.10 -25.20 -4.11
CA LYS A 67 -18.36 -25.13 -5.56
C LYS A 67 -19.72 -25.73 -5.92
N ASP A 68 -20.06 -26.86 -5.30
CA ASP A 68 -21.35 -27.52 -5.51
C ASP A 68 -22.51 -26.61 -5.13
N ILE A 69 -22.46 -26.01 -3.92
CA ILE A 69 -23.43 -25.03 -3.43
C ILE A 69 -23.58 -23.87 -4.42
N ILE A 70 -22.48 -23.21 -4.82
CA ILE A 70 -22.55 -22.07 -5.75
C ILE A 70 -23.16 -22.45 -7.10
N SER A 71 -22.89 -23.67 -7.58
CA SER A 71 -23.36 -24.12 -8.90
C SER A 71 -24.81 -24.57 -8.93
N LYS A 72 -25.34 -25.08 -7.81
CA LYS A 72 -26.69 -25.66 -7.73
C LYS A 72 -27.69 -24.75 -7.03
N SER A 73 -27.24 -23.81 -6.21
CA SER A 73 -28.13 -22.97 -5.42
C SER A 73 -28.81 -21.88 -6.24
N ASP A 74 -30.07 -21.64 -5.92
CA ASP A 74 -30.80 -20.49 -6.46
C ASP A 74 -30.43 -19.20 -5.72
N ARG A 75 -31.00 -18.07 -6.18
CA ARG A 75 -30.73 -16.76 -5.58
C ARG A 75 -31.14 -16.67 -4.10
N LYS A 76 -32.21 -17.36 -3.68
CA LYS A 76 -32.71 -17.31 -2.30
C LYS A 76 -31.82 -18.12 -1.38
N GLU A 77 -31.32 -19.27 -1.83
CA GLU A 77 -30.38 -20.09 -1.08
C GLU A 77 -29.04 -19.38 -0.88
N LEU A 78 -28.52 -18.71 -1.91
CA LEU A 78 -27.30 -17.91 -1.80
C LEU A 78 -27.50 -16.70 -0.88
N GLN A 79 -28.67 -16.07 -0.92
CA GLN A 79 -29.02 -15.00 0.02
C GLN A 79 -29.10 -15.52 1.47
N LEU A 80 -29.70 -16.68 1.70
CA LEU A 80 -29.74 -17.31 3.03
C LEU A 80 -28.33 -17.63 3.53
N MET A 81 -27.46 -18.16 2.67
CA MET A 81 -26.06 -18.40 2.99
C MET A 81 -25.34 -17.10 3.38
N ALA A 82 -25.51 -16.03 2.60
CA ALA A 82 -24.95 -14.72 2.93
C ALA A 82 -25.49 -14.18 4.27
N SER A 83 -26.78 -14.38 4.56
CA SER A 83 -27.39 -13.96 5.82
C SER A 83 -26.81 -14.73 7.01
N LEU A 84 -26.56 -16.04 6.87
CA LEU A 84 -25.89 -16.82 7.91
C LEU A 84 -24.45 -16.38 8.12
N LEU A 85 -23.70 -16.09 7.04
CA LEU A 85 -22.31 -15.61 7.10
C LEU A 85 -22.16 -14.22 7.72
N THR A 86 -23.22 -13.43 7.69
CA THR A 86 -23.24 -12.04 8.17
C THR A 86 -24.12 -11.87 9.42
N SER A 87 -24.62 -12.97 9.98
CA SER A 87 -25.56 -12.98 11.11
C SER A 87 -24.94 -12.45 12.40
N ASP A 88 -23.65 -12.72 12.62
CA ASP A 88 -22.88 -12.24 13.74
C ASP A 88 -21.57 -11.61 13.25
N SER A 89 -21.17 -10.53 13.93
CA SER A 89 -20.01 -9.75 13.52
C SER A 89 -18.69 -10.48 13.77
N ASP A 90 -18.59 -11.31 14.80
CA ASP A 90 -17.37 -12.02 15.15
C ASP A 90 -17.25 -13.28 14.29
N TYR A 91 -18.36 -13.99 14.07
CA TYR A 91 -18.46 -15.09 13.10
C TYR A 91 -18.05 -14.66 11.69
N PHE A 92 -18.56 -13.52 11.21
CA PHE A 92 -18.14 -12.95 9.92
C PHE A 92 -16.63 -12.74 9.87
N MET A 93 -16.07 -12.13 10.93
CA MET A 93 -14.63 -11.86 11.02
C MET A 93 -13.79 -13.15 11.04
N GLU A 94 -14.20 -14.19 11.76
CA GLU A 94 -13.51 -15.49 11.75
C GLU A 94 -13.47 -16.10 10.34
N VAL A 95 -14.56 -15.98 9.58
CA VAL A 95 -14.60 -16.46 8.19
C VAL A 95 -13.68 -15.63 7.30
N VAL A 96 -13.75 -14.30 7.30
CA VAL A 96 -12.96 -13.48 6.36
C VAL A 96 -11.48 -13.39 6.72
N ARG A 97 -11.11 -13.62 7.98
CA ARG A 97 -9.70 -13.76 8.40
C ARG A 97 -9.09 -15.12 8.06
N ASN A 98 -9.88 -16.06 7.55
CA ASN A 98 -9.37 -17.31 7.04
C ASN A 98 -9.02 -17.19 5.55
N ILE A 99 -7.87 -17.74 5.11
CA ILE A 99 -7.44 -17.70 3.71
C ILE A 99 -8.47 -18.29 2.72
N ASN A 100 -9.13 -19.39 3.10
CA ASN A 100 -10.17 -20.01 2.27
C ASN A 100 -11.49 -19.26 2.40
N GLY A 101 -11.83 -18.81 3.61
CA GLY A 101 -13.05 -18.06 3.89
C GLY A 101 -13.10 -16.75 3.12
N SER A 102 -12.04 -15.94 3.17
CA SER A 102 -11.89 -14.73 2.35
C SER A 102 -12.11 -15.02 0.86
N ARG A 103 -11.40 -16.00 0.29
CA ARG A 103 -11.52 -16.36 -1.14
C ARG A 103 -12.94 -16.78 -1.52
N ARG A 104 -13.66 -17.45 -0.61
CA ARG A 104 -15.04 -17.89 -0.84
C ARG A 104 -16.03 -16.74 -0.71
N VAL A 105 -15.84 -15.84 0.27
CA VAL A 105 -16.64 -14.61 0.38
C VAL A 105 -16.44 -13.72 -0.85
N GLN A 106 -15.22 -13.56 -1.35
CA GLN A 106 -14.95 -12.82 -2.60
C GLN A 106 -15.73 -13.36 -3.80
N LYS A 107 -15.99 -14.67 -3.86
CA LYS A 107 -16.79 -15.30 -4.91
C LYS A 107 -18.29 -15.08 -4.75
N LEU A 108 -18.76 -14.81 -3.53
CA LEU A 108 -20.15 -14.48 -3.24
C LEU A 108 -20.47 -13.02 -3.57
N LEU A 109 -19.49 -12.12 -3.39
CA LEU A 109 -19.64 -10.71 -3.72
C LEU A 109 -19.87 -10.51 -5.22
N GLY A 110 -20.89 -9.72 -5.57
CA GLY A 110 -21.26 -9.41 -6.95
C GLY A 110 -22.13 -10.48 -7.63
N ILE A 111 -22.53 -11.55 -6.93
CA ILE A 111 -23.46 -12.54 -7.49
C ILE A 111 -24.86 -11.92 -7.71
N SER A 112 -25.33 -11.12 -6.75
CA SER A 112 -26.60 -10.41 -6.85
C SER A 112 -26.70 -9.31 -5.80
N ASP A 113 -27.50 -8.27 -6.09
CA ASP A 113 -27.72 -7.15 -5.16
C ASP A 113 -28.23 -7.59 -3.78
N ALA A 114 -29.03 -8.66 -3.73
CA ALA A 114 -29.59 -9.19 -2.49
C ALA A 114 -28.51 -9.84 -1.59
N VAL A 115 -27.51 -10.48 -2.19
CA VAL A 115 -26.34 -11.03 -1.48
C VAL A 115 -25.43 -9.89 -1.01
N ASP A 116 -25.18 -8.92 -1.89
CA ASP A 116 -24.32 -7.78 -1.60
C ASP A 116 -24.92 -6.88 -0.51
N ALA A 117 -26.24 -6.74 -0.46
CA ALA A 117 -26.95 -6.00 0.59
C ALA A 117 -26.75 -6.59 2.00
N LEU A 118 -26.35 -7.87 2.11
CA LEU A 118 -26.05 -8.53 3.39
C LEU A 118 -24.57 -8.37 3.76
N PHE A 119 -23.66 -8.53 2.80
CA PHE A 119 -22.23 -8.35 3.04
C PHE A 119 -21.83 -6.89 3.26
N TYR A 120 -22.46 -5.95 2.57
CA TYR A 120 -22.17 -4.53 2.68
C TYR A 120 -22.20 -4.00 4.14
N PRO A 121 -23.29 -4.13 4.91
CA PRO A 121 -23.30 -3.66 6.30
C PRO A 121 -22.35 -4.45 7.22
N ALA A 122 -22.11 -5.74 6.94
CA ALA A 122 -21.16 -6.56 7.70
C ALA A 122 -19.71 -6.08 7.51
N ILE A 123 -19.33 -5.75 6.27
CA ILE A 123 -18.04 -5.16 5.93
C ILE A 123 -17.91 -3.79 6.61
N LEU A 124 -18.90 -2.90 6.45
CA LEU A 124 -18.82 -1.53 6.99
C LEU A 124 -18.71 -1.50 8.52
N ARG A 125 -19.44 -2.36 9.23
CA ARG A 125 -19.41 -2.44 10.71
C ARG A 125 -18.01 -2.73 11.28
N ARG A 126 -17.14 -3.36 10.48
CA ARG A 126 -15.77 -3.71 10.86
C ARG A 126 -14.74 -3.21 9.84
N PHE A 127 -15.07 -2.17 9.07
CA PHE A 127 -14.33 -1.78 7.86
C PHE A 127 -12.82 -1.73 8.07
N TYR A 128 -12.37 -0.97 9.07
CA TYR A 128 -10.95 -0.86 9.41
C TYR A 128 -10.30 -2.22 9.67
N HIS A 129 -10.96 -3.08 10.46
CA HIS A 129 -10.42 -4.39 10.84
C HIS A 129 -10.40 -5.37 9.65
N VAL A 130 -11.28 -5.19 8.67
CA VAL A 130 -11.32 -6.00 7.45
C VAL A 130 -10.21 -5.55 6.50
N VAL A 131 -10.10 -4.24 6.22
CA VAL A 131 -9.14 -3.71 5.25
C VAL A 131 -7.68 -3.82 5.72
N THR A 132 -7.42 -3.88 7.04
CA THR A 132 -6.07 -4.04 7.59
C THR A 132 -5.71 -5.49 7.94
N ASP A 133 -6.52 -6.47 7.54
CA ASP A 133 -6.24 -7.88 7.78
C ASP A 133 -5.54 -8.54 6.58
N LYS A 134 -4.69 -9.53 6.86
CA LYS A 134 -3.91 -10.27 5.85
C LYS A 134 -4.78 -10.91 4.76
N TYR A 135 -5.95 -11.43 5.12
CA TYR A 135 -6.83 -12.12 4.18
C TYR A 135 -8.15 -11.39 3.99
N ALA A 136 -8.66 -10.72 5.02
CA ALA A 136 -9.95 -10.05 4.91
C ALA A 136 -9.88 -8.79 4.02
N SER A 137 -8.69 -8.19 3.84
CA SER A 137 -8.50 -7.02 2.97
C SER A 137 -8.97 -7.27 1.53
N TYR A 138 -8.76 -8.47 1.00
CA TYR A 138 -9.25 -8.87 -0.32
C TYR A 138 -10.78 -8.85 -0.45
N VAL A 139 -11.52 -8.98 0.65
CA VAL A 139 -12.97 -8.84 0.67
C VAL A 139 -13.37 -7.38 0.42
N VAL A 140 -12.64 -6.41 1.01
CA VAL A 140 -12.87 -4.97 0.76
C VAL A 140 -12.48 -4.63 -0.68
N ILE A 141 -11.32 -5.06 -1.16
CA ILE A 141 -10.88 -4.82 -2.56
C ILE A 141 -11.93 -5.36 -3.53
N ARG A 142 -12.38 -6.61 -3.33
CA ARG A 142 -13.40 -7.21 -4.19
C ARG A 142 -14.75 -6.48 -4.11
N ALA A 143 -15.20 -6.11 -2.92
CA ALA A 143 -16.43 -5.35 -2.73
C ALA A 143 -16.39 -3.99 -3.46
N MET A 144 -15.26 -3.29 -3.37
CA MET A 144 -15.03 -2.03 -4.10
C MET A 144 -15.12 -2.19 -5.62
N LEU A 145 -14.85 -3.38 -6.17
CA LEU A 145 -14.94 -3.65 -7.61
C LEU A 145 -16.34 -4.04 -8.09
N VAL A 146 -17.14 -4.69 -7.24
CA VAL A 146 -18.39 -5.35 -7.70
C VAL A 146 -19.67 -4.76 -7.14
N PHE A 147 -19.58 -3.98 -6.06
CA PHE A 147 -20.76 -3.31 -5.53
C PHE A 147 -21.22 -2.17 -6.45
N ASP A 148 -22.50 -1.84 -6.37
CA ASP A 148 -23.00 -0.65 -7.06
C ASP A 148 -22.33 0.64 -6.56
N GLN A 149 -22.43 1.67 -7.39
CA GLN A 149 -21.80 2.97 -7.18
C GLN A 149 -22.16 3.60 -5.83
N LYS A 150 -23.40 3.46 -5.36
CA LYS A 150 -23.84 4.05 -4.09
C LYS A 150 -23.12 3.41 -2.91
N LYS A 151 -22.96 2.07 -2.91
CA LYS A 151 -22.21 1.34 -1.89
C LYS A 151 -20.71 1.66 -1.96
N GLN A 152 -20.15 1.70 -3.17
CA GLN A 152 -18.74 2.04 -3.40
C GLN A 152 -18.39 3.42 -2.82
N TYR A 153 -19.24 4.42 -3.03
CA TYR A 153 -19.01 5.79 -2.50
C TYR A 153 -18.89 5.81 -0.98
N VAL A 154 -19.79 5.15 -0.27
CA VAL A 154 -19.69 5.05 1.19
C VAL A 154 -18.42 4.31 1.63
N MET A 155 -18.02 3.27 0.90
CA MET A 155 -16.76 2.58 1.19
C MET A 155 -15.53 3.45 0.94
N TYR A 156 -15.53 4.29 -0.10
CA TYR A 156 -14.47 5.29 -0.30
C TYR A 156 -14.43 6.31 0.83
N GLU A 157 -15.57 6.79 1.34
CA GLU A 157 -15.61 7.68 2.50
C GLU A 157 -14.96 7.03 3.74
N HIS A 158 -15.25 5.75 4.00
CA HIS A 158 -14.60 4.99 5.08
C HIS A 158 -13.10 4.81 4.85
N LEU A 159 -12.68 4.55 3.60
CA LEU A 159 -11.27 4.44 3.24
C LEU A 159 -10.54 5.76 3.46
N LEU A 160 -11.12 6.88 3.02
CA LEU A 160 -10.58 8.23 3.20
C LEU A 160 -10.48 8.59 4.68
N HIS A 161 -11.51 8.28 5.47
CA HIS A 161 -11.53 8.55 6.90
C HIS A 161 -10.37 7.84 7.64
N HIS A 162 -10.02 6.63 7.23
CA HIS A 162 -8.95 5.83 7.84
C HIS A 162 -7.64 5.78 7.03
N ALA A 163 -7.51 6.57 5.95
CA ALA A 163 -6.49 6.38 4.93
C ALA A 163 -5.06 6.35 5.50
N LEU A 164 -4.73 7.22 6.46
CA LEU A 164 -3.40 7.25 7.07
C LEU A 164 -3.12 6.06 7.99
N ASP A 165 -4.11 5.57 8.70
CA ASP A 165 -3.96 4.39 9.55
C ASP A 165 -3.84 3.12 8.70
N ILE A 166 -4.57 3.07 7.59
CA ILE A 166 -4.51 1.99 6.61
C ILE A 166 -3.14 2.00 5.91
N ALA A 167 -2.66 3.16 5.45
CA ALA A 167 -1.38 3.31 4.77
C ALA A 167 -0.18 2.86 5.63
N ARG A 168 -0.25 3.02 6.96
CA ARG A 168 0.79 2.62 7.90
C ARG A 168 0.65 1.19 8.42
N ASN A 169 -0.40 0.49 8.01
CA ASN A 169 -0.61 -0.90 8.38
C ASN A 169 0.03 -1.84 7.34
N GLN A 170 0.72 -2.89 7.79
CA GLN A 170 1.42 -3.85 6.93
C GLN A 170 0.54 -4.56 5.88
N TYR A 171 -0.76 -4.70 6.12
CA TYR A 171 -1.69 -5.27 5.14
C TYR A 171 -2.60 -4.19 4.54
N GLY A 172 -2.92 -3.16 5.33
CA GLY A 172 -3.68 -2.01 4.86
C GLY A 172 -3.00 -1.26 3.72
N CYS A 173 -1.67 -1.12 3.73
CA CYS A 173 -0.94 -0.43 2.67
C CYS A 173 -1.09 -1.12 1.30
N ILE A 174 -1.10 -2.47 1.30
CA ILE A 174 -1.34 -3.27 0.10
C ILE A 174 -2.76 -3.02 -0.39
N ALA A 175 -3.75 -3.11 0.50
CA ALA A 175 -5.15 -2.90 0.15
C ALA A 175 -5.42 -1.49 -0.40
N LEU A 176 -4.82 -0.46 0.21
CA LEU A 176 -4.93 0.91 -0.25
C LEU A 176 -4.31 1.11 -1.64
N ASN A 177 -3.14 0.51 -1.90
CA ASN A 177 -2.49 0.59 -3.21
C ASN A 177 -3.34 -0.08 -4.30
N GLU A 178 -3.94 -1.24 -4.03
CA GLU A 178 -4.84 -1.92 -4.96
C GLU A 178 -6.09 -1.07 -5.23
N VAL A 179 -6.75 -0.56 -4.18
CA VAL A 179 -7.93 0.30 -4.34
C VAL A 179 -7.59 1.57 -5.11
N ILE A 180 -6.45 2.21 -4.84
CA ILE A 180 -6.00 3.37 -5.64
C ILE A 180 -5.88 2.94 -7.10
N THR A 181 -5.14 1.87 -7.40
CA THR A 181 -4.85 1.39 -8.77
C THR A 181 -6.12 1.13 -9.57
N ASP A 182 -7.11 0.47 -8.96
CA ASP A 182 -8.34 0.05 -9.64
C ASP A 182 -9.51 1.04 -9.45
N ALA A 183 -9.29 2.21 -8.85
CA ALA A 183 -10.34 3.19 -8.65
C ALA A 183 -10.83 3.80 -9.98
N ASP A 184 -11.98 3.34 -10.45
CA ASP A 184 -12.66 3.85 -11.65
C ASP A 184 -13.21 5.27 -11.48
N ASP A 185 -13.51 5.69 -10.24
CA ASP A 185 -14.03 7.02 -9.94
C ASP A 185 -12.86 8.02 -9.79
N PRO A 186 -12.69 8.99 -10.73
CA PRO A 186 -11.57 9.90 -10.69
C PRO A 186 -11.60 10.84 -9.49
N PHE A 187 -12.78 11.17 -8.95
CA PHE A 187 -12.90 12.06 -7.80
C PHE A 187 -12.34 11.40 -6.54
N TYR A 188 -12.78 10.16 -6.25
CA TYR A 188 -12.28 9.43 -5.09
C TYR A 188 -10.82 9.02 -5.22
N ARG A 189 -10.39 8.61 -6.42
CA ARG A 189 -8.97 8.35 -6.71
C ARG A 189 -8.12 9.59 -6.39
N ASN A 190 -8.55 10.76 -6.86
CA ASN A 190 -7.86 12.01 -6.60
C ASN A 190 -7.78 12.36 -5.11
N LEU A 191 -8.87 12.18 -4.36
CA LEU A 191 -8.87 12.42 -2.91
C LEU A 191 -7.88 11.51 -2.18
N LEU A 192 -7.79 10.23 -2.55
CA LEU A 192 -6.83 9.30 -1.97
C LEU A 192 -5.38 9.71 -2.28
N LEU A 193 -5.10 10.08 -3.53
CA LEU A 193 -3.79 10.60 -3.94
C LEU A 193 -3.43 11.87 -3.15
N ASP A 194 -4.39 12.77 -2.94
CA ASP A 194 -4.17 14.01 -2.20
C ASP A 194 -3.95 13.76 -0.70
N VAL A 195 -4.57 12.73 -0.10
CA VAL A 195 -4.27 12.30 1.28
C VAL A 195 -2.84 11.79 1.38
N VAL A 196 -2.40 10.93 0.45
CA VAL A 196 -1.02 10.40 0.45
C VAL A 196 -0.02 11.54 0.24
N ALA A 197 -0.24 12.41 -0.73
CA ALA A 197 0.65 13.51 -1.05
C ALA A 197 0.82 14.47 0.14
N ARG A 198 -0.29 14.94 0.75
CA ARG A 198 -0.25 15.84 1.92
C ARG A 198 0.48 15.26 3.12
N ASN A 199 0.57 13.94 3.22
CA ASN A 199 1.22 13.23 4.32
C ASN A 199 2.52 12.54 3.87
N ALA A 200 3.07 12.92 2.71
CA ALA A 200 4.18 12.20 2.10
C ALA A 200 5.40 12.12 3.01
N LEU A 201 5.76 13.19 3.72
CA LEU A 201 6.90 13.16 4.65
C LEU A 201 6.69 12.12 5.75
N TYR A 202 5.50 12.13 6.35
CA TYR A 202 5.17 11.23 7.44
C TYR A 202 5.17 9.78 6.96
N LEU A 203 4.52 9.49 5.83
CA LEU A 203 4.44 8.17 5.24
C LEU A 203 5.79 7.67 4.73
N SER A 204 6.63 8.53 4.14
CA SER A 204 7.99 8.17 3.66
C SER A 204 8.90 7.66 4.77
N ASN A 205 8.65 8.08 6.02
CA ASN A 205 9.40 7.64 7.20
C ASN A 205 8.77 6.44 7.91
N ASP A 206 7.58 6.00 7.50
CA ASP A 206 6.87 4.87 8.10
C ASP A 206 7.29 3.54 7.43
N PRO A 207 7.46 2.43 8.19
CA PRO A 207 7.85 1.13 7.65
C PRO A 207 6.90 0.53 6.59
N SER A 208 5.60 0.86 6.65
CA SER A 208 4.60 0.42 5.67
C SER A 208 4.22 1.56 4.72
N GLY A 209 4.07 2.78 5.25
CA GLY A 209 3.64 3.96 4.50
C GLY A 209 4.57 4.36 3.36
N ASN A 210 5.88 4.08 3.48
CA ASN A 210 6.84 4.40 2.41
C ASN A 210 6.51 3.65 1.11
N PHE A 211 5.91 2.47 1.20
CA PHE A 211 5.48 1.72 0.03
C PHE A 211 4.26 2.34 -0.65
N VAL A 212 3.39 3.03 0.10
CA VAL A 212 2.25 3.77 -0.46
C VAL A 212 2.75 4.99 -1.22
N VAL A 213 3.71 5.75 -0.66
CA VAL A 213 4.30 6.90 -1.37
C VAL A 213 5.02 6.46 -2.65
N GLN A 214 5.81 5.39 -2.58
CA GLN A 214 6.46 4.83 -3.78
C GLN A 214 5.44 4.36 -4.82
N HIS A 215 4.35 3.73 -4.38
CA HIS A 215 3.29 3.27 -5.27
C HIS A 215 2.62 4.42 -6.00
N VAL A 216 2.19 5.49 -5.30
CA VAL A 216 1.52 6.62 -5.97
C VAL A 216 2.45 7.36 -6.95
N LEU A 217 3.75 7.43 -6.66
CA LEU A 217 4.74 7.96 -7.59
C LEU A 217 4.95 7.05 -8.81
N ALA A 218 4.81 5.73 -8.65
CA ALA A 218 4.88 4.77 -9.76
C ALA A 218 3.66 4.80 -10.69
N LEU A 219 2.58 5.49 -10.30
CA LEU A 219 1.41 5.71 -11.17
C LEU A 219 1.63 6.84 -12.19
N TYR A 220 2.74 7.59 -12.08
CA TYR A 220 3.09 8.72 -12.96
C TYR A 220 1.99 9.80 -13.09
N ASP A 221 1.16 9.94 -12.05
CA ASP A 221 0.23 11.07 -11.97
C ASP A 221 1.02 12.34 -11.67
N LEU A 222 1.06 13.27 -12.62
CA LEU A 222 1.86 14.50 -12.53
C LEU A 222 1.42 15.39 -11.36
N ARG A 223 0.12 15.50 -11.10
CA ARG A 223 -0.42 16.31 -10.00
C ARG A 223 0.00 15.73 -8.65
N CYS A 224 -0.16 14.41 -8.49
CA CYS A 224 0.26 13.71 -7.27
C CYS A 224 1.78 13.82 -7.08
N THR A 225 2.56 13.58 -8.13
CA THR A 225 4.03 13.67 -8.10
C THR A 225 4.51 15.05 -7.69
N HIS A 226 3.94 16.10 -8.29
CA HIS A 226 4.17 17.48 -7.90
C HIS A 226 3.83 17.73 -6.42
N ASN A 227 2.64 17.32 -5.98
CA ASN A 227 2.18 17.53 -4.60
C ASN A 227 3.01 16.76 -3.56
N VAL A 228 3.49 15.56 -3.89
CA VAL A 228 4.47 14.82 -3.09
C VAL A 228 5.78 15.59 -3.02
N GLY A 229 6.27 16.09 -4.16
CA GLY A 229 7.47 16.94 -4.23
C GLY A 229 7.35 18.16 -3.31
N VAL A 230 6.25 18.92 -3.39
CA VAL A 230 5.97 20.05 -2.50
C VAL A 230 5.97 19.63 -1.03
N SER A 231 5.34 18.50 -0.69
CA SER A 231 5.25 18.01 0.69
C SER A 231 6.57 17.47 1.24
N LEU A 232 7.53 17.17 0.37
CA LEU A 232 8.88 16.70 0.72
C LEU A 232 9.95 17.80 0.63
N HIS A 233 9.59 19.02 0.22
CA HIS A 233 10.50 20.15 0.15
C HIS A 233 11.15 20.42 1.52
N GLY A 234 12.48 20.55 1.54
CA GLY A 234 13.28 20.73 2.76
C GLY A 234 13.65 19.42 3.47
N HIS A 235 13.21 18.27 2.95
CA HIS A 235 13.44 16.95 3.54
C HIS A 235 14.05 15.94 2.55
N CYS A 236 14.25 16.29 1.29
CA CYS A 236 14.79 15.39 0.28
C CYS A 236 16.20 14.89 0.63
N VAL A 237 17.07 15.74 1.17
CA VAL A 237 18.43 15.36 1.59
C VAL A 237 18.37 14.33 2.72
N ASP A 238 17.51 14.53 3.72
CA ASP A 238 17.37 13.61 4.85
C ASP A 238 16.78 12.26 4.44
N LEU A 239 15.78 12.28 3.55
CA LEU A 239 15.22 11.06 2.98
C LEU A 239 16.25 10.31 2.14
N SER A 240 17.12 11.01 1.42
CA SER A 240 18.17 10.41 0.58
C SER A 240 19.20 9.59 1.37
N PHE A 241 19.37 9.85 2.67
CA PHE A 241 20.22 9.04 3.56
C PHE A 241 19.56 7.71 3.99
N LYS A 242 18.28 7.47 3.66
CA LYS A 242 17.51 6.31 4.11
C LYS A 242 17.22 5.39 2.93
N LYS A 243 17.33 4.07 3.13
CA LYS A 243 17.09 3.05 2.09
C LYS A 243 15.81 3.28 1.28
N TYR A 244 14.68 3.47 1.96
CA TYR A 244 13.39 3.64 1.27
C TYR A 244 13.12 5.09 0.87
N GLY A 245 13.65 6.05 1.63
CA GLY A 245 13.54 7.46 1.31
C GLY A 245 14.29 7.84 0.03
N SER A 246 15.45 7.22 -0.24
CA SER A 246 16.21 7.47 -1.46
C SER A 246 15.43 7.06 -2.71
N TYR A 247 14.69 5.94 -2.69
CA TYR A 247 13.86 5.54 -3.83
C TYR A 247 12.74 6.56 -4.13
N ILE A 248 12.15 7.13 -3.08
CA ILE A 248 11.12 8.19 -3.22
C ILE A 248 11.73 9.45 -3.84
N VAL A 249 12.89 9.89 -3.34
CA VAL A 249 13.58 11.07 -3.87
C VAL A 249 14.07 10.83 -5.30
N GLU A 250 14.56 9.63 -5.62
CA GLU A 250 14.90 9.26 -6.99
C GLU A 250 13.68 9.35 -7.92
N LYS A 251 12.49 8.96 -7.48
CA LYS A 251 11.26 9.08 -8.28
C LYS A 251 10.85 10.53 -8.51
N LEU A 252 11.04 11.41 -7.52
CA LEU A 252 10.81 12.85 -7.71
C LEU A 252 11.75 13.49 -8.74
N LEU A 253 12.91 12.89 -9.02
CA LEU A 253 13.79 13.36 -10.09
C LEU A 253 13.26 13.05 -11.49
N ASP A 254 12.21 12.23 -11.67
CA ASP A 254 11.75 11.80 -13.00
C ASP A 254 10.90 12.86 -13.75
N THR A 255 10.43 13.91 -13.06
CA THR A 255 9.67 15.01 -13.69
C THR A 255 10.35 16.35 -13.43
N GLU A 256 10.23 17.31 -14.36
CA GLU A 256 10.95 18.59 -14.25
C GLU A 256 10.57 19.37 -12.98
N GLU A 257 9.29 19.43 -12.66
CA GLU A 257 8.76 20.21 -11.54
C GLU A 257 9.25 19.66 -10.19
N SER A 258 9.13 18.34 -9.95
CA SER A 258 9.62 17.75 -8.71
C SER A 258 11.14 17.59 -8.68
N MET A 259 11.80 17.46 -9.83
CA MET A 259 13.27 17.46 -9.92
C MET A 259 13.85 18.77 -9.40
N ALA A 260 13.23 19.91 -9.78
CA ALA A 260 13.69 21.21 -9.31
C ALA A 260 13.68 21.30 -7.78
N VAL A 261 12.65 20.75 -7.11
CA VAL A 261 12.58 20.69 -5.64
C VAL A 261 13.79 19.95 -5.06
N VAL A 262 14.07 18.74 -5.57
CA VAL A 262 15.16 17.89 -5.06
C VAL A 262 16.52 18.56 -5.32
N VAL A 263 16.74 19.05 -6.54
CA VAL A 263 18.06 19.55 -6.95
C VAL A 263 18.39 20.89 -6.29
N VAL A 264 17.40 21.78 -6.14
CA VAL A 264 17.60 23.03 -5.38
C VAL A 264 18.01 22.71 -3.95
N GLU A 265 17.36 21.74 -3.29
CA GLU A 265 17.74 21.35 -1.92
C GLU A 265 19.17 20.77 -1.85
N LEU A 266 19.61 20.00 -2.86
CA LEU A 266 21.00 19.55 -2.97
C LEU A 266 21.98 20.73 -3.18
N LEU A 267 21.58 21.74 -3.95
CA LEU A 267 22.34 22.98 -4.20
C LEU A 267 22.34 23.95 -3.02
N GLU A 268 21.42 23.83 -2.07
CA GLU A 268 21.42 24.58 -0.81
C GLU A 268 22.14 23.81 0.30
N CYS A 269 22.19 22.47 0.21
CA CYS A 269 22.86 21.60 1.18
C CYS A 269 24.36 21.94 1.34
N GLU A 270 24.81 22.08 2.60
CA GLU A 270 26.22 22.36 2.90
C GLU A 270 27.15 21.34 2.22
N ARG A 271 28.28 21.80 1.65
CA ARG A 271 29.22 20.96 0.89
C ARG A 271 29.65 19.71 1.68
N GLY A 272 29.90 19.84 2.98
CA GLY A 272 30.25 18.71 3.85
C GLY A 272 29.16 17.65 3.93
N ARG A 273 27.90 18.07 4.12
CA ARG A 273 26.73 17.18 4.17
C ARG A 273 26.44 16.56 2.80
N LEU A 274 26.54 17.31 1.71
CA LEU A 274 26.40 16.78 0.35
C LEU A 274 27.50 15.75 0.03
N THR A 275 28.73 15.98 0.48
CA THR A 275 29.83 15.01 0.33
C THR A 275 29.54 13.72 1.09
N ARG A 276 29.01 13.81 2.32
CA ARG A 276 28.58 12.64 3.08
C ARG A 276 27.45 11.89 2.37
N LEU A 277 26.49 12.61 1.78
CA LEU A 277 25.40 12.03 1.00
C LEU A 277 25.93 11.29 -0.24
N ALA A 278 26.82 11.92 -1.00
CA ALA A 278 27.46 11.35 -2.18
C ALA A 278 28.27 10.06 -1.88
N ARG A 279 28.72 9.87 -0.64
CA ARG A 279 29.46 8.68 -0.17
C ARG A 279 28.56 7.63 0.48
N ASN A 280 27.30 7.95 0.74
CA ASN A 280 26.34 7.08 1.41
C ASN A 280 25.86 5.97 0.47
N GLU A 281 25.56 4.79 1.02
CA GLU A 281 25.11 3.60 0.27
C GLU A 281 23.79 3.80 -0.49
N PHE A 282 22.94 4.76 -0.07
CA PHE A 282 21.67 5.10 -0.72
C PHE A 282 21.76 6.46 -1.42
N GLY A 283 22.29 7.45 -0.70
CA GLY A 283 22.36 8.83 -1.17
C GLY A 283 23.20 9.03 -2.44
N SER A 284 24.19 8.16 -2.69
CA SER A 284 24.98 8.25 -3.92
C SER A 284 24.13 8.03 -5.18
N PHE A 285 23.11 7.17 -5.12
CA PHE A 285 22.18 6.95 -6.24
C PHE A 285 21.36 8.20 -6.56
N VAL A 286 20.86 8.89 -5.53
CA VAL A 286 20.15 10.17 -5.69
C VAL A 286 21.05 11.21 -6.35
N VAL A 287 22.30 11.36 -5.89
CA VAL A 287 23.22 12.36 -6.43
C VAL A 287 23.60 12.06 -7.89
N VAL A 288 23.89 10.79 -8.23
CA VAL A 288 24.15 10.38 -9.62
C VAL A 288 22.93 10.63 -10.49
N LYS A 289 21.73 10.28 -10.02
CA LYS A 289 20.50 10.49 -10.78
C LYS A 289 20.24 11.97 -11.02
N ALA A 290 20.42 12.82 -10.01
CA ALA A 290 20.27 14.26 -10.13
C ALA A 290 21.21 14.84 -11.21
N LEU A 291 22.48 14.42 -11.24
CA LEU A 291 23.43 14.82 -12.28
C LEU A 291 22.98 14.36 -13.68
N LYS A 292 22.57 13.11 -13.83
CA LYS A 292 22.11 12.55 -15.11
C LYS A 292 20.85 13.24 -15.64
N ILE A 293 19.86 13.45 -14.78
CA ILE A 293 18.60 14.07 -15.17
C ILE A 293 18.79 15.54 -15.51
N THR A 294 19.53 16.31 -14.70
CA THR A 294 19.76 17.73 -14.99
C THR A 294 20.56 17.93 -16.28
N GLN A 295 21.50 17.02 -16.59
CA GLN A 295 22.17 16.99 -17.89
C GLN A 295 21.20 16.63 -19.03
N GLY A 296 20.44 15.53 -18.88
CA GLY A 296 19.54 15.02 -19.93
C GLY A 296 18.35 15.93 -20.24
N MET A 297 17.83 16.66 -19.25
CA MET A 297 16.78 17.67 -19.41
C MET A 297 17.34 19.04 -19.81
N ASN A 298 18.66 19.17 -20.06
CA ASN A 298 19.33 20.41 -20.43
C ASN A 298 19.12 21.56 -19.41
N ARG A 299 19.02 21.22 -18.12
CA ARG A 299 18.96 22.18 -17.00
C ARG A 299 20.37 22.61 -16.61
N VAL A 300 21.01 23.34 -17.52
CA VAL A 300 22.45 23.71 -17.46
C VAL A 300 22.80 24.45 -16.16
N ASP A 301 21.89 25.29 -15.67
CA ASP A 301 22.01 26.03 -14.42
C ASP A 301 22.18 25.08 -13.23
N LEU A 302 21.25 24.14 -13.08
CA LEU A 302 21.23 23.15 -12.00
C LEU A 302 22.38 22.16 -12.12
N PHE A 303 22.60 21.66 -13.33
CA PHE A 303 23.69 20.73 -13.64
C PHE A 303 25.04 21.30 -13.25
N ARG A 304 25.34 22.53 -13.72
CA ARG A 304 26.61 23.21 -13.43
C ARG A 304 26.78 23.46 -11.92
N GLY A 305 25.70 23.80 -11.21
CA GLY A 305 25.74 23.97 -9.76
C GLY A 305 26.17 22.69 -9.03
N LEU A 306 25.61 21.53 -9.42
CA LEU A 306 25.96 20.24 -8.82
C LEU A 306 27.42 19.89 -9.10
N VAL A 307 27.88 20.06 -10.34
CA VAL A 307 29.27 19.84 -10.74
C VAL A 307 30.22 20.72 -9.92
N GLN A 308 29.95 22.02 -9.78
CA GLN A 308 30.79 22.95 -9.01
C GLN A 308 30.90 22.58 -7.52
N LYS A 309 29.85 21.99 -6.94
CA LYS A 309 29.89 21.49 -5.56
C LYS A 309 30.67 20.19 -5.41
N LEU A 310 30.49 19.25 -6.35
CA LEU A 310 31.03 17.88 -6.25
C LEU A 310 32.47 17.76 -6.76
N MET A 311 32.86 18.53 -7.78
CA MET A 311 34.20 18.46 -8.39
C MET A 311 35.37 18.65 -7.41
N PRO A 312 35.31 19.60 -6.44
CA PRO A 312 36.39 19.78 -5.47
C PRO A 312 36.55 18.60 -4.50
N VAL A 313 35.48 17.83 -4.28
CA VAL A 313 35.47 16.69 -3.34
C VAL A 313 35.58 15.33 -4.04
N ARG A 314 35.76 15.29 -5.36
CA ARG A 314 35.79 14.05 -6.16
C ARG A 314 36.77 13.00 -5.61
N HIS A 315 37.92 13.44 -5.10
CA HIS A 315 38.96 12.57 -4.53
C HIS A 315 38.47 11.79 -3.29
N LEU A 316 37.49 12.33 -2.55
CA LEU A 316 36.86 11.69 -1.40
C LEU A 316 35.81 10.64 -1.81
N LEU A 317 35.36 10.66 -3.07
CA LEU A 317 34.29 9.80 -3.58
C LEU A 317 34.82 8.50 -4.20
N VAL A 318 36.06 8.50 -4.72
CA VAL A 318 36.68 7.40 -5.50
C VAL A 318 36.59 6.03 -4.80
N ARG A 319 36.85 5.98 -3.49
CA ARG A 319 36.87 4.74 -2.68
C ARG A 319 35.62 4.59 -1.80
N SER A 320 34.46 4.97 -2.33
CA SER A 320 33.18 4.93 -1.62
C SER A 320 32.03 4.57 -2.57
N HIS A 321 30.80 4.56 -2.07
CA HIS A 321 29.59 4.44 -2.90
C HIS A 321 29.44 5.56 -3.95
N GLY A 322 30.27 6.61 -3.88
CA GLY A 322 30.30 7.71 -4.82
C GLY A 322 31.17 7.50 -6.07
N SER A 323 31.75 6.32 -6.30
CA SER A 323 32.58 6.06 -7.50
C SER A 323 31.85 6.35 -8.82
N ASN A 324 30.56 6.03 -8.89
CA ASN A 324 29.71 6.34 -10.04
C ASN A 324 29.55 7.86 -10.30
N ILE A 325 29.60 8.67 -9.23
CA ILE A 325 29.57 10.13 -9.34
C ILE A 325 30.88 10.60 -9.99
N VAL A 326 32.01 10.06 -9.55
CA VAL A 326 33.33 10.41 -10.12
C VAL A 326 33.38 10.07 -11.61
N ASN A 327 33.01 8.84 -11.97
CA ASN A 327 33.01 8.40 -13.37
C ASN A 327 32.14 9.32 -14.25
N PHE A 328 30.98 9.75 -13.74
CA PHE A 328 30.09 10.65 -14.45
C PHE A 328 30.68 12.07 -14.58
N LEU A 329 31.30 12.60 -13.53
CA LEU A 329 31.92 13.92 -13.55
C LEU A 329 33.10 13.97 -14.53
N GLU A 330 33.91 12.90 -14.57
CA GLU A 330 35.07 12.79 -15.46
C GLU A 330 34.68 12.58 -16.93
N SER A 331 33.55 11.95 -17.21
CA SER A 331 33.07 11.77 -18.60
C SER A 331 32.41 13.02 -19.20
N THR A 332 32.15 14.05 -18.40
CA THR A 332 31.42 15.26 -18.82
C THR A 332 32.34 16.47 -19.01
N ILE A 333 33.66 16.29 -18.81
CA ILE A 333 34.72 17.28 -19.03
C ILE A 333 35.51 16.88 -20.27
#